data_AF-A0A4D6N1S1-F1
#
_entry.id   AF-A0A4D6N1S1-F1
#
_cell.length_a   1.000
_cell.length_b   1.000
_cell.length_c   1.000
_cell.angle_alpha   90.00
_cell.angle_beta   90.00
_cell.angle_gamma   90.00
#
_symmetry.space_group_name_H-M   'P 1'
#
loop_
_entity.id
_entity.type
_entity.pdbx_description
1 polymer ?
#
loop_
_entity_poly.entity_id
_entity_poly.type
_entity_poly.pdbx_seq_one_letter_code
_entity_poly.pdbx_strand_id
1 'polypeptide(L)'
;MGKDIKRVRAALLGPGSSSGVTKPEAGLIELPETTVRHDIDINLSESLVNSIDNMKPNAMVKAMVEFSSKALILGRRVGSLCQRELKEGSGSRVEELKEELKGQADKHVEDKTSWKKEREEWMEEKNRLGSWRVRCLDSEKKLNVKIADLETDLDEMKEKHDVLESELKPEGSDNPGAYQWVPEMVEDVVEGQLVNEANSSLEEEAEETVAEEVVVDL
;
A
#
# COMPACT_ATOMS: atom_id res chain seq x y z
N MET A 1 29.53 35.02 27.19
CA MET A 1 28.42 34.28 26.56
C MET A 1 28.91 33.86 25.17
N GLY A 2 29.33 32.64 24.89
CA GLY A 2 28.82 31.32 25.26
C GLY A 2 28.67 30.57 23.93
N LYS A 3 29.78 30.07 23.37
CA LYS A 3 29.84 29.48 22.02
C LYS A 3 30.69 28.20 22.02
N ASP A 4 30.00 27.12 21.66
CA ASP A 4 30.41 25.81 21.14
C ASP A 4 31.44 24.96 21.90
N ILE A 5 30.91 23.96 22.62
CA ILE A 5 31.61 22.73 22.96
C ILE A 5 31.15 21.65 21.97
N LYS A 6 32.00 21.35 20.99
CA LYS A 6 31.79 20.28 20.00
C LYS A 6 31.87 18.93 20.71
N ARG A 7 30.75 18.23 20.78
CA ARG A 7 30.64 16.86 21.28
C ARG A 7 30.96 15.88 20.14
N VAL A 8 32.19 15.41 20.09
CA VAL A 8 32.57 14.27 19.25
C VAL A 8 32.03 13.01 19.92
N ARG A 9 30.95 12.43 19.38
CA ARG A 9 30.45 11.11 19.79
C ARG A 9 31.12 10.09 18.88
N ALA A 10 32.06 9.32 19.43
CA ALA A 10 32.67 8.18 18.75
C ALA A 10 31.62 7.09 18.53
N ALA A 11 31.56 6.58 17.29
CA ALA A 11 30.78 5.41 16.94
C ALA A 11 31.56 4.15 17.35
N LEU A 12 30.97 3.35 18.25
CA LEU A 12 31.35 1.96 18.48
C LEU A 12 30.11 1.10 18.23
N LEU A 13 29.73 0.98 16.95
CA LEU A 13 28.79 -0.03 16.48
C LEU A 13 29.34 -0.57 15.17
N GLY A 14 29.60 -1.87 15.18
CA GLY A 14 30.25 -2.63 14.11
C GLY A 14 29.41 -2.72 12.82
N PRO A 15 29.89 -3.54 11.86
CA PRO A 15 29.35 -3.59 10.51
C PRO A 15 27.85 -3.92 10.51
N GLY A 16 27.08 -3.11 9.80
CA GLY A 16 25.64 -3.26 9.66
C GLY A 16 25.25 -4.63 9.11
N SER A 17 24.30 -5.29 9.79
CA SER A 17 23.46 -6.28 9.15
C SER A 17 22.42 -5.56 8.32
N SER A 18 22.52 -5.76 7.01
CA SER A 18 21.40 -5.60 6.08
C SER A 18 20.41 -6.72 6.38
N SER A 19 19.19 -6.38 6.77
CA SER A 19 18.04 -7.23 6.50
C SER A 19 16.90 -6.33 6.07
N GLY A 20 16.50 -6.50 4.82
CA GLY A 20 15.44 -5.73 4.19
C GLY A 20 14.11 -5.82 4.94
N VAL A 21 13.27 -4.87 4.58
CA VAL A 21 11.83 -4.80 4.88
C VAL A 21 11.18 -6.16 4.69
N THR A 22 10.87 -6.83 5.80
CA THR A 22 9.70 -7.69 5.92
C THR A 22 9.04 -7.35 7.23
N LYS A 23 7.78 -6.94 7.13
CA LYS A 23 6.79 -6.83 8.21
C LYS A 23 7.08 -7.89 9.26
N PRO A 24 7.31 -7.55 10.55
CA PRO A 24 7.19 -8.55 11.58
C PRO A 24 5.72 -8.91 11.59
N GLU A 25 5.37 -9.97 10.86
CA GLU A 25 4.21 -10.77 11.21
C GLU A 25 4.34 -10.99 12.70
N ALA A 26 3.40 -10.46 13.46
CA ALA A 26 3.28 -10.64 14.89
C ALA A 26 3.02 -12.13 15.10
N GLY A 27 4.08 -12.93 15.00
CA GLY A 27 4.13 -14.29 15.48
C GLY A 27 3.88 -14.15 16.96
N LEU A 28 2.62 -14.41 17.34
CA LEU A 28 2.25 -14.72 18.69
C LEU A 28 3.35 -15.63 19.20
N ILE A 29 4.12 -15.13 20.16
CA ILE A 29 5.04 -15.98 20.89
C ILE A 29 4.11 -16.86 21.70
N GLU A 30 3.66 -17.93 21.06
CA GLU A 30 2.89 -19.00 21.63
C GLU A 30 3.72 -19.43 22.82
N LEU A 31 3.27 -19.02 24.01
CA LEU A 31 3.90 -19.43 25.25
C LEU A 31 3.88 -20.95 25.16
N PRO A 32 5.05 -21.63 25.11
CA PRO A 32 5.07 -23.07 24.94
C PRO A 32 4.22 -23.62 26.06
N GLU A 33 3.16 -24.32 25.68
CA GLU A 33 2.22 -24.95 26.58
C GLU A 33 3.08 -25.73 27.59
N THR A 34 3.11 -25.25 28.84
CA THR A 34 4.01 -25.81 29.85
C THR A 34 3.41 -27.13 30.32
N THR A 35 3.46 -28.13 29.45
CA THR A 35 3.17 -29.50 29.79
C THR A 35 4.15 -29.86 30.90
N VAL A 36 3.64 -30.13 32.10
CA VAL A 36 4.44 -30.65 33.21
C VAL A 36 5.04 -31.97 32.72
N ARG A 37 6.29 -31.92 32.25
CA ARG A 37 6.99 -33.11 31.76
C ARG A 37 7.18 -34.05 32.95
N HIS A 38 6.56 -35.22 32.87
CA HIS A 38 6.73 -36.30 33.85
C HIS A 38 7.82 -37.30 33.42
N ASP A 39 8.50 -36.98 32.33
CA ASP A 39 9.36 -37.85 31.52
C ASP A 39 10.86 -37.57 31.79
N ILE A 40 11.19 -37.25 33.05
CA ILE A 40 12.58 -37.24 33.50
C ILE A 40 12.97 -38.67 33.87
N ASP A 41 13.65 -39.35 32.95
CA ASP A 41 14.25 -40.66 33.22
C ASP A 41 15.46 -40.50 34.14
N ILE A 42 15.35 -41.00 35.38
CA ILE A 42 16.43 -40.98 36.37
C ILE A 42 17.06 -42.36 36.40
N ASN A 43 18.19 -42.51 35.72
CA ASN A 43 18.97 -43.74 35.72
C ASN A 43 19.66 -43.95 37.07
N LEU A 44 19.31 -45.03 37.79
CA LEU A 44 19.93 -45.43 39.06
C LEU A 44 20.93 -46.57 38.81
N SER A 45 22.08 -46.53 39.48
CA SER A 45 23.04 -47.65 39.40
C SER A 45 22.59 -48.82 40.28
N GLU A 46 22.92 -50.06 39.87
CA GLU A 46 22.64 -51.29 40.64
C GLU A 46 23.17 -51.19 42.08
N SER A 47 24.34 -50.58 42.28
CA SER A 47 24.90 -50.38 43.62
C SER A 47 24.05 -49.48 44.51
N LEU A 48 23.42 -48.47 43.92
CA LEU A 48 22.58 -47.51 44.64
C LEU A 48 21.21 -48.11 44.96
N VAL A 49 20.65 -48.90 44.04
CA VAL A 49 19.45 -49.72 44.27
C VAL A 49 19.71 -50.72 45.41
N ASN A 50 20.79 -51.49 45.32
CA ASN A 50 21.19 -52.43 46.37
C ASN A 50 21.44 -51.72 47.72
N SER A 51 21.94 -50.48 47.71
CA SER A 51 22.12 -49.70 48.94
C SER A 51 20.80 -49.28 49.59
N ILE A 52 19.77 -49.00 48.79
CA ILE A 52 18.44 -48.61 49.29
C ILE A 52 17.75 -49.84 49.89
N ASP A 53 17.80 -50.97 49.20
CA ASP A 53 17.11 -52.20 49.62
C ASP A 53 17.68 -52.79 50.92
N ASN A 54 18.97 -52.56 51.19
CA ASN A 54 19.63 -53.03 52.41
C ASN A 54 19.52 -52.02 53.58
N MET A 55 18.91 -50.84 53.40
CA MET A 55 18.72 -49.89 54.49
C MET A 55 17.65 -50.37 55.48
N LYS A 56 17.90 -50.15 56.78
CA LYS A 56 16.91 -50.39 57.82
C LYS A 56 15.68 -49.48 57.57
N PRO A 57 14.43 -49.97 57.66
CA PRO A 57 13.24 -49.17 57.30
C PRO A 57 13.15 -47.80 57.98
N ASN A 58 13.53 -47.71 59.27
CA ASN A 58 13.55 -46.45 60.01
C ASN A 58 14.58 -45.44 59.46
N ALA A 59 15.73 -45.92 58.96
CA ALA A 59 16.74 -45.06 58.34
C ALA A 59 16.27 -44.55 56.98
N MET A 60 15.59 -45.40 56.19
CA MET A 60 15.01 -45.03 54.90
C MET A 60 13.93 -43.95 55.04
N VAL A 61 12.99 -44.12 55.98
CA VAL A 61 11.95 -43.10 56.25
C VAL A 61 12.59 -41.76 56.63
N LYS A 62 13.61 -41.78 57.48
CA LYS A 62 14.34 -40.56 57.86
C LYS A 62 14.99 -39.86 56.66
N ALA A 63 15.65 -40.63 55.78
CA ALA A 63 16.27 -40.10 54.58
C ALA A 63 15.24 -39.52 53.59
N MET A 64 14.11 -40.21 53.38
CA MET A 64 13.02 -39.73 52.51
C MET A 64 12.40 -38.43 53.03
N VAL A 65 12.17 -38.31 54.33
CA VAL A 65 11.61 -37.09 54.95
C VAL A 65 12.59 -35.92 54.83
N GLU A 66 13.88 -36.15 55.05
CA GLU A 66 14.91 -35.13 54.89
C GLU A 66 15.04 -34.67 53.43
N PHE A 67 15.05 -35.62 52.49
CA PHE A 67 15.05 -35.35 51.05
C PHE A 67 13.82 -34.52 50.64
N SER A 68 12.63 -34.96 51.03
CA SER A 68 11.36 -34.28 50.71
C SER A 68 11.30 -32.88 51.29
N SER A 69 11.80 -32.69 52.52
CA SER A 69 11.85 -31.37 53.17
C SER A 69 12.76 -30.40 52.42
N LYS A 70 13.94 -30.86 51.97
CA LYS A 70 14.86 -30.06 51.16
C LYS A 70 14.31 -29.77 49.77
N ALA A 71 13.71 -30.77 49.11
CA ALA A 71 13.07 -30.63 47.81
C ALA A 71 11.93 -29.61 47.86
N LEU A 72 11.10 -29.62 48.90
CA LEU A 72 10.02 -28.65 49.09
C LEU A 72 10.55 -27.22 49.24
N ILE A 73 11.61 -27.02 50.02
CA ILE A 73 12.21 -25.68 50.21
C ILE A 73 12.79 -25.17 48.88
N LEU A 74 13.48 -26.04 48.14
CA LEU A 74 14.02 -25.69 46.82
C LEU A 74 12.90 -25.37 45.83
N GLY A 75 11.85 -26.20 45.78
CA GLY A 75 10.68 -25.98 44.93
C GLY A 75 9.99 -24.64 45.22
N ARG A 76 9.85 -24.25 46.50
CA ARG A 76 9.34 -22.92 46.86
C ARG A 76 10.24 -21.79 46.36
N ARG A 77 11.56 -21.93 46.50
CA ARG A 77 12.52 -20.91 46.04
C ARG A 77 12.51 -20.75 44.52
N VAL A 78 12.53 -21.85 43.78
CA VAL A 78 12.45 -21.86 42.31
C VAL A 78 11.10 -21.31 41.85
N GLY A 79 10.00 -21.72 42.48
CA GLY A 79 8.66 -21.20 42.18
C GLY A 79 8.56 -19.68 42.36
N SER A 80 9.08 -19.15 43.48
CA SER A 80 9.13 -17.69 43.69
C SER A 80 10.05 -16.96 42.71
N LEU A 81 11.14 -17.59 42.27
CA LEU A 81 12.04 -17.03 41.27
C LEU A 81 11.34 -16.93 39.91
N CYS A 82 10.75 -18.03 39.42
CA CYS A 82 9.97 -18.05 38.17
C CYS A 82 8.84 -17.02 38.21
N GLN A 83 8.11 -16.91 39.32
CA GLN A 83 7.02 -15.93 39.44
C GLN A 83 7.53 -14.49 39.33
N ARG A 84 8.72 -14.19 39.85
CA ARG A 84 9.35 -12.87 39.74
C ARG A 84 9.78 -12.59 38.30
N GLU A 85 10.51 -13.52 37.68
CA GLU A 85 10.95 -13.37 36.28
C GLU A 85 9.77 -13.19 35.33
N LEU A 86 8.69 -13.95 35.51
CA LEU A 86 7.47 -13.78 34.74
C LEU A 86 6.86 -12.39 34.95
N LYS A 87 6.80 -11.90 36.18
CA LYS A 87 6.19 -10.59 36.48
C LYS A 87 7.05 -9.41 36.04
N GLU A 88 8.37 -9.54 36.13
CA GLU A 88 9.35 -8.49 35.81
C GLU A 88 9.63 -8.38 34.30
N GLY A 89 9.64 -9.51 33.57
CA GLY A 89 9.91 -9.53 32.13
C GLY A 89 8.68 -9.36 31.23
N SER A 90 7.50 -9.84 31.65
CA SER A 90 6.29 -9.77 30.81
C SER A 90 5.53 -8.46 30.95
N GLY A 91 5.51 -7.86 32.14
CA GLY A 91 4.66 -6.70 32.42
C GLY A 91 4.97 -5.49 31.56
N SER A 92 6.25 -5.16 31.35
CA SER A 92 6.67 -4.00 30.55
C SER A 92 6.39 -4.21 29.06
N ARG A 93 6.68 -5.41 28.52
CA ARG A 93 6.43 -5.73 27.11
C ARG A 93 4.94 -5.79 26.79
N VAL A 94 4.13 -6.31 27.70
CA VAL A 94 2.66 -6.37 27.53
C VAL A 94 2.07 -4.96 27.55
N GLU A 95 2.51 -4.09 28.48
CA GLU A 95 2.00 -2.72 28.54
C GLU A 95 2.48 -1.87 27.34
N GLU A 96 3.72 -2.08 26.87
CA GLU A 96 4.24 -1.43 25.66
C GLU A 96 3.43 -1.82 24.41
N LEU A 97 3.20 -3.13 24.18
CA LEU A 97 2.38 -3.61 23.06
C LEU A 97 0.93 -3.14 23.15
N LYS A 98 0.41 -3.02 24.37
CA LYS A 98 -0.94 -2.53 24.61
C LYS A 98 -1.09 -1.04 24.28
N GLU A 99 -0.12 -0.21 24.64
CA GLU A 99 -0.12 1.21 24.26
C GLU A 99 0.13 1.39 22.75
N GLU A 100 0.98 0.56 22.14
CA GLU A 100 1.17 0.56 20.67
C GLU A 100 -0.12 0.17 19.93
N LEU A 101 -0.81 -0.89 20.37
CA LEU A 101 -2.08 -1.32 19.80
C LEU A 101 -3.15 -0.24 19.93
N LYS A 102 -3.20 0.46 21.07
CA LYS A 102 -4.11 1.58 21.29
C LYS A 102 -3.80 2.74 20.35
N GLY A 103 -2.53 3.11 20.22
CA GLY A 103 -2.10 4.15 19.27
C GLY A 103 -2.41 3.80 17.82
N GLN A 104 -2.28 2.53 17.44
CA GLN A 104 -2.63 2.06 16.10
C GLN A 104 -4.15 2.11 15.85
N ALA A 105 -4.96 1.79 16.87
CA ALA A 105 -6.41 1.91 16.78
C ALA A 105 -6.86 3.36 16.59
N ASP A 106 -6.30 4.29 17.36
CA ASP A 106 -6.61 5.73 17.24
C ASP A 106 -6.20 6.26 15.86
N LYS A 107 -5.00 5.89 15.38
CA LYS A 107 -4.52 6.25 14.04
C LYS A 107 -5.44 5.71 12.94
N HIS A 108 -5.87 4.45 13.06
CA HIS A 108 -6.76 3.85 12.07
C HIS A 108 -8.14 4.54 12.02
N VAL A 109 -8.64 5.04 13.15
CA VAL A 109 -9.87 5.84 13.18
C VAL A 109 -9.68 7.15 12.43
N GLU A 110 -8.58 7.87 12.69
CA GLU A 110 -8.27 9.14 12.02
C GLU A 110 -8.09 8.96 10.51
N ASP A 111 -7.28 7.99 10.08
CA ASP A 111 -7.02 7.66 8.68
C ASP A 111 -8.31 7.24 7.95
N LYS A 112 -9.20 6.49 8.61
CA LYS A 112 -10.49 6.12 8.03
C LYS A 112 -11.38 7.34 7.80
N THR A 113 -11.33 8.33 8.69
CA THR A 113 -12.11 9.56 8.53
C THR A 113 -11.56 10.47 7.43
N SER A 114 -10.24 10.61 7.31
CA SER A 114 -9.62 11.42 6.27
C SER A 114 -9.86 10.81 4.88
N TRP A 115 -9.69 9.49 4.74
CA TRP A 115 -9.95 8.78 3.49
C TRP A 115 -11.41 8.89 3.06
N LYS A 116 -12.36 8.83 4.00
CA LYS A 116 -13.79 8.97 3.68
C LYS A 116 -14.12 10.37 3.13
N LYS A 117 -13.48 11.41 3.67
CA LYS A 117 -13.66 12.80 3.21
C LYS A 117 -13.05 13.00 1.82
N GLU A 118 -11.83 12.53 1.60
CA GLU A 118 -11.17 12.59 0.28
C GLU A 118 -11.98 11.85 -0.79
N ARG A 119 -12.54 10.69 -0.44
CA ARG A 119 -13.44 9.93 -1.32
C ARG A 119 -14.70 10.72 -1.68
N GLU A 120 -15.26 11.48 -0.74
CA GLU A 120 -16.43 12.33 -0.99
C GLU A 120 -16.09 13.49 -1.94
N GLU A 121 -14.98 14.20 -1.69
CA GLU A 121 -14.47 15.26 -2.56
C GLU A 121 -14.19 14.76 -3.99
N TRP A 122 -13.58 13.59 -4.13
CA TRP A 122 -13.33 12.97 -5.44
C TRP A 122 -14.62 12.60 -6.17
N MET A 123 -15.65 12.15 -5.44
CA MET A 123 -16.96 11.85 -6.03
C MET A 123 -17.68 13.11 -6.50
N GLU A 124 -17.56 14.24 -5.79
CA GLU A 124 -18.08 15.54 -6.22
C GLU A 124 -17.39 16.01 -7.50
N GLU A 125 -16.06 15.91 -7.56
CA GLU A 125 -15.27 16.27 -8.74
C GLU A 125 -15.67 15.41 -9.96
N LYS A 126 -15.80 14.10 -9.76
CA LYS A 126 -16.25 13.17 -10.81
C LYS A 126 -17.62 13.57 -11.36
N ASN A 127 -18.57 13.93 -10.49
CA ASN A 127 -19.90 14.37 -10.89
C ASN A 127 -19.85 15.71 -11.65
N ARG A 128 -18.98 16.64 -11.21
CA ARG A 128 -18.75 17.91 -11.91
C ARG A 128 -18.19 17.67 -13.31
N LEU A 129 -17.19 16.81 -13.45
CA LEU A 129 -16.62 16.43 -14.74
C LEU A 129 -17.66 15.75 -15.65
N GLY A 130 -18.51 14.88 -15.09
CA GLY A 130 -19.64 14.30 -15.83
C GLY A 130 -20.58 15.36 -16.40
N SER A 131 -20.92 16.39 -15.60
CA SER A 131 -21.73 17.52 -16.05
C SER A 131 -21.05 18.36 -17.14
N TRP A 132 -19.74 18.63 -16.98
CA TRP A 132 -18.94 19.34 -18.00
C TRP A 132 -18.88 18.56 -19.31
N ARG A 133 -18.66 17.24 -19.27
CA ARG A 133 -18.64 16.36 -20.45
C ARG A 133 -19.92 16.49 -21.27
N VAL A 134 -21.09 16.49 -20.62
CA VAL A 134 -22.38 16.64 -21.32
C VAL A 134 -22.47 17.98 -22.05
N ARG A 135 -22.04 19.09 -21.42
CA ARG A 135 -22.04 20.42 -22.06
C ARG A 135 -21.05 20.52 -23.22
N CYS A 136 -19.89 19.87 -23.11
CA CYS A 136 -18.92 19.79 -24.19
C CYS A 136 -19.53 19.07 -25.39
N LEU A 137 -20.16 17.91 -25.17
CA LEU A 137 -20.82 17.13 -26.23
C LEU A 137 -21.97 17.90 -26.91
N ASP A 138 -22.76 18.67 -26.14
CA ASP A 138 -23.81 19.53 -26.70
C ASP A 138 -23.22 20.65 -27.58
N SER A 139 -22.16 21.31 -27.09
CA SER A 139 -21.48 22.38 -27.83
C SER A 139 -20.80 21.85 -29.10
N GLU A 140 -20.18 20.67 -29.03
CA GLU A 140 -19.58 19.98 -30.17
C GLU A 140 -20.61 19.70 -31.26
N LYS A 141 -21.75 19.11 -30.90
CA LYS A 141 -22.87 18.88 -31.84
C LYS A 141 -23.33 20.17 -32.50
N LYS A 142 -23.46 21.25 -31.72
CA LYS A 142 -23.89 22.56 -32.24
C LYS A 142 -22.88 23.19 -33.19
N LEU A 143 -21.59 23.03 -32.94
CA LEU A 143 -20.54 23.51 -33.84
C LEU A 143 -20.50 22.68 -35.13
N ASN A 144 -20.65 21.36 -35.05
CA ASN A 144 -20.69 20.50 -36.24
C ASN A 144 -21.84 20.87 -37.20
N VAL A 145 -23.01 21.24 -36.67
CA VAL A 145 -24.11 21.75 -37.51
C VAL A 145 -23.71 23.05 -38.22
N LYS A 146 -23.12 24.01 -37.49
CA LYS A 146 -22.66 25.27 -38.08
C LYS A 146 -21.55 25.10 -39.12
N ILE A 147 -20.66 24.12 -38.92
CA ILE A 147 -19.61 23.79 -39.88
C ILE A 147 -20.25 23.30 -41.17
N ALA A 148 -21.21 22.37 -41.11
CA ALA A 148 -21.92 21.87 -42.29
C ALA A 148 -22.70 22.97 -43.04
N ASP A 149 -23.34 23.90 -42.31
CA ASP A 149 -24.00 25.06 -42.91
C ASP A 149 -22.99 25.94 -43.68
N LEU A 150 -21.84 26.26 -43.06
CA LEU A 150 -20.78 27.06 -43.70
C LEU A 150 -20.09 26.35 -44.88
N GLU A 151 -19.90 25.03 -44.81
CA GLU A 151 -19.39 24.22 -45.92
C GLU A 151 -20.32 24.32 -47.12
N THR A 152 -21.64 24.27 -46.89
CA THR A 152 -22.65 24.42 -47.94
C THR A 152 -22.60 25.81 -48.56
N ASP A 153 -22.52 26.87 -47.74
CA ASP A 153 -22.41 28.25 -48.22
C ASP A 153 -21.14 28.48 -49.06
N LEU A 154 -20.02 27.86 -48.65
CA LEU A 154 -18.75 27.91 -49.39
C LEU A 154 -18.85 27.21 -50.75
N ASP A 155 -19.48 26.04 -50.81
CA ASP A 155 -19.70 25.31 -52.07
C ASP A 155 -20.57 26.12 -53.05
N GLU A 156 -21.64 26.76 -52.57
CA GLU A 156 -22.49 27.63 -53.39
C GLU A 156 -21.73 28.85 -53.94
N MET A 157 -20.91 29.49 -53.11
CA MET A 157 -20.10 30.64 -53.54
C MET A 157 -19.02 30.24 -54.55
N LYS A 158 -18.44 29.05 -54.40
CA LYS A 158 -17.45 28.50 -55.33
C LYS A 158 -18.07 28.20 -56.69
N GLU A 159 -19.27 27.62 -56.73
CA GLU A 159 -20.01 27.38 -57.98
C GLU A 159 -20.28 28.71 -58.72
N LYS A 160 -20.71 29.76 -58.00
CA LYS A 160 -20.90 31.10 -58.58
C LYS A 160 -19.61 31.68 -59.15
N HIS A 161 -18.47 31.48 -58.48
CA HIS A 161 -17.17 31.93 -58.97
C HIS A 161 -16.79 31.20 -60.26
N ASP A 162 -16.93 29.87 -60.32
CA ASP A 162 -16.62 29.07 -61.50
C ASP A 162 -17.47 29.48 -62.72
N VAL A 163 -18.76 29.78 -62.49
CA VAL A 163 -19.65 30.32 -63.53
C VAL A 163 -19.14 31.67 -64.05
N LEU A 164 -18.85 32.62 -63.16
CA LEU A 164 -18.33 33.94 -63.54
C LEU A 164 -16.97 33.85 -64.26
N GLU A 165 -16.08 32.98 -63.81
CA GLU A 165 -14.79 32.74 -64.45
C GLU A 165 -14.95 32.17 -65.87
N SER A 166 -15.94 31.30 -66.08
CA SER A 166 -16.25 30.77 -67.41
C SER A 166 -16.84 31.83 -68.37
N GLU A 167 -17.66 32.76 -67.87
CA GLU A 167 -18.16 33.91 -68.66
C GLU A 167 -17.05 34.92 -68.99
N LEU A 168 -16.05 35.04 -68.12
CA LEU A 168 -14.91 35.93 -68.30
C LEU A 168 -13.79 35.35 -69.16
N LYS A 169 -13.87 34.09 -69.65
CA LYS A 169 -12.92 33.56 -70.63
C LYS A 169 -13.18 34.22 -71.99
N PRO A 170 -12.29 35.10 -72.48
CA PRO A 170 -12.47 35.72 -73.79
C PRO A 170 -12.31 34.66 -74.88
N GLU A 171 -13.32 34.50 -75.74
CA GLU A 171 -13.14 33.83 -77.02
C GLU A 171 -12.10 34.61 -77.84
N GLY A 172 -10.96 33.98 -78.07
CA GLY A 172 -10.02 34.33 -79.13
C GLY A 172 -9.52 35.77 -79.12
N SER A 173 -8.45 36.05 -78.38
CA SER A 173 -7.53 37.11 -78.80
C SER A 173 -6.09 36.62 -78.73
N ASP A 174 -5.52 36.37 -79.90
CA ASP A 174 -4.10 36.31 -80.13
C ASP A 174 -3.47 37.66 -79.74
N ASN A 175 -3.00 37.80 -78.51
CA ASN A 175 -2.10 38.90 -78.16
C ASN A 175 -1.06 38.45 -77.11
N PRO A 176 0.22 38.30 -77.50
CA PRO A 176 1.31 38.00 -76.59
C PRO A 176 1.77 39.31 -75.95
N GLY A 177 1.09 39.74 -74.90
CA GLY A 177 1.33 41.06 -74.32
C GLY A 177 0.87 41.18 -72.88
N ALA A 178 1.63 40.54 -72.00
CA ALA A 178 1.86 40.98 -70.62
C ALA A 178 0.63 41.36 -69.79
N TYR A 179 0.10 40.41 -69.01
CA TYR A 179 -0.09 40.58 -67.56
C TYR A 179 0.00 39.20 -66.91
N GLN A 180 1.21 38.80 -66.52
CA GLN A 180 1.41 37.67 -65.61
C GLN A 180 1.14 38.18 -64.19
N TRP A 181 -0.15 38.29 -63.85
CA TRP A 181 -0.54 38.46 -62.45
C TRP A 181 -0.51 37.06 -61.83
N VAL A 182 0.58 36.75 -61.14
CA VAL A 182 0.63 35.61 -60.24
C VAL A 182 -0.13 36.06 -59.01
N PRO A 183 -1.33 35.52 -58.71
CA PRO A 183 -1.88 35.72 -57.38
C PRO A 183 -0.92 35.01 -56.44
N GLU A 184 -0.14 35.81 -55.71
CA GLU A 184 0.58 35.36 -54.53
C GLU A 184 -0.51 34.96 -53.53
N MET A 185 -1.01 33.73 -53.67
CA MET A 185 -1.74 33.05 -52.62
C MET A 185 -0.79 33.06 -51.43
N VAL A 186 -1.09 33.93 -50.47
CA VAL A 186 -0.60 33.77 -49.13
C VAL A 186 -1.27 32.49 -48.63
N GLU A 187 -0.63 31.35 -48.92
CA GLU A 187 -0.77 30.14 -48.13
C GLU A 187 -0.26 30.50 -46.73
N ASP A 188 -1.14 31.11 -45.94
CA ASP A 188 -0.99 31.08 -44.50
C ASP A 188 -1.29 29.64 -44.11
N VAL A 189 -0.25 28.80 -44.21
CA VAL A 189 -0.21 27.46 -43.65
C VAL A 189 -0.40 27.65 -42.15
N VAL A 190 -1.66 27.57 -41.71
CA VAL A 190 -1.98 27.23 -40.33
C VAL A 190 -1.55 25.77 -40.16
N GLU A 191 -0.26 25.56 -39.93
CA GLU A 191 0.29 24.33 -39.36
C GLU A 191 -0.06 24.30 -37.87
N GLY A 192 -1.36 24.35 -37.58
CA GLY A 192 -1.93 23.81 -36.36
C GLY A 192 -1.98 22.30 -36.50
N GLN A 193 -0.83 21.63 -36.41
CA GLN A 193 -0.77 20.21 -36.15
C GLN A 193 -1.47 19.95 -34.82
N LEU A 194 -2.76 19.59 -34.88
CA LEU A 194 -3.42 18.87 -33.81
C LEU A 194 -2.72 17.51 -33.74
N VAL A 195 -1.71 17.41 -32.87
CA VAL A 195 -1.20 16.12 -32.43
C VAL A 195 -2.33 15.47 -31.66
N ASN A 196 -3.12 14.70 -32.39
CA ASN A 196 -3.97 13.65 -31.85
C ASN A 196 -3.05 12.57 -31.29
N GLU A 197 -2.56 12.77 -30.07
CA GLU A 197 -2.03 11.70 -29.24
C GLU A 197 -3.20 10.86 -28.72
N ALA A 198 -3.86 10.15 -29.64
CA ALA A 198 -4.48 8.88 -29.31
C ALA A 198 -3.34 7.85 -29.31
N ASN A 199 -2.92 7.44 -28.12
CA ASN A 199 -2.54 6.06 -27.77
C ASN A 199 -2.06 5.99 -26.32
N SER A 200 -3.00 5.99 -25.39
CA SER A 200 -2.86 5.17 -24.18
C SER A 200 -4.19 4.51 -23.88
N SER A 201 -4.64 3.69 -24.84
CA SER A 201 -5.45 2.52 -24.52
C SER A 201 -4.51 1.51 -23.87
N LEU A 202 -4.71 1.22 -22.59
CA LEU A 202 -4.43 -0.09 -22.05
C LEU A 202 -5.69 -0.50 -21.28
N GLU A 203 -6.33 -1.52 -21.87
CA GLU A 203 -7.45 -2.33 -21.42
C GLU A 203 -7.29 -2.74 -19.93
N GLU A 204 -8.34 -2.69 -19.11
CA GLU A 204 -9.26 -3.83 -18.83
C GLU A 204 -8.48 -5.03 -18.25
N GLU A 205 -8.67 -5.51 -17.02
CA GLU A 205 -9.87 -6.07 -16.37
C GLU A 205 -9.57 -6.13 -14.85
N ALA A 206 -10.45 -5.68 -13.94
CA ALA A 206 -11.43 -6.51 -13.23
C ALA A 206 -10.89 -7.86 -12.70
N GLU A 207 -10.71 -7.98 -11.38
CA GLU A 207 -11.45 -9.00 -10.62
C GLU A 207 -11.41 -8.73 -9.11
N GLU A 208 -12.63 -8.59 -8.60
CA GLU A 208 -13.02 -8.66 -7.20
C GLU A 208 -13.08 -10.14 -6.81
N THR A 209 -12.32 -10.55 -5.80
CA THR A 209 -12.71 -11.70 -4.98
C THR A 209 -12.61 -11.33 -3.51
N VAL A 210 -13.80 -11.16 -2.92
CA VAL A 210 -14.08 -11.20 -1.50
C VAL A 210 -13.69 -12.60 -0.98
N ALA A 211 -12.77 -12.66 -0.02
CA ALA A 211 -12.61 -13.84 0.82
C ALA A 211 -13.24 -13.51 2.18
N GLU A 212 -14.47 -13.99 2.35
CA GLU A 212 -15.22 -14.01 3.57
C GLU A 212 -14.63 -15.11 4.48
N GLU A 213 -14.22 -14.71 5.68
CA GLU A 213 -13.74 -15.60 6.72
C GLU A 213 -14.93 -16.35 7.32
N VAL A 214 -15.14 -17.59 6.90
CA VAL A 214 -16.08 -18.50 7.56
C VAL A 214 -15.35 -19.20 8.70
N VAL A 215 -15.61 -18.71 9.90
CA VAL A 215 -15.43 -19.43 11.17
C VAL A 215 -16.36 -20.64 11.17
N VAL A 216 -15.81 -21.85 11.29
CA VAL A 216 -16.55 -23.02 11.77
C VAL A 216 -15.75 -23.64 12.90
N ASP A 217 -16.27 -23.42 14.11
CA ASP A 217 -16.06 -24.28 15.26
C ASP A 217 -16.65 -25.67 14.98
N LEU A 218 -15.86 -26.73 15.19
CA LEU A 218 -16.22 -27.99 15.87
C LEU A 218 -14.98 -28.86 16.10
#